data_AF-A0A849EPU6-F1
#
_entry.id   AF-A0A849EPU6-F1
#
_cell.length_a   1.000
_cell.length_b   1.000
_cell.length_c   1.000
_cell.angle_alpha   90.00
_cell.angle_beta   90.00
_cell.angle_gamma   90.00
#
_symmetry.space_group_name_H-M   'P 1'
#
loop_
_entity.id
_entity.type
_entity.pdbx_description
1 polymer ?
#
loop_
_entity_poly.entity_id
_entity_poly.type
_entity_poly.pdbx_seq_one_letter_code
_entity_poly.pdbx_strand_id
1 'polypeptide(L)'
;VMDPLLEGAKSTLVIGATVGVIGIIVGTIQLTGIGLKFSQIIIDLSFGYLPLAVLLIGIASLVLGMGVPVTAAYLITAVLAVGALTDMIAQMQWGVTLYELKQPLENLMPWDAAYVAISSQIGWALIASHMIVYWFSQDSNITPPVCVAAYAGAAIAGSDPWKTGWTAFKFAKMLYVGPFLFAFSPGFLLGGPGFIMPWYQVASTWFTIILGTIAFGSLTMGYFLCPTTVLEWIICAMATLLLFFPKIVHWAVGIDLPTLVVDAVGIGLWIMVLFMQKTRIRKNPDLTLPVAQPSEVA
;
A
#
# COMPACT_ATOMS: atom_id res chain seq x y z
N VAL A 1 -25.28 18.39 -20.84
CA VAL A 1 -24.07 19.05 -20.29
C VAL A 1 -24.37 19.78 -19.00
N MET A 2 -25.47 20.54 -18.91
CA MET A 2 -25.76 21.33 -17.70
C MET A 2 -26.19 20.51 -16.48
N ASP A 3 -26.96 19.43 -16.66
CA ASP A 3 -27.37 18.58 -15.52
C ASP A 3 -26.18 17.86 -14.85
N PRO A 4 -25.23 17.24 -15.59
CA PRO A 4 -24.02 16.68 -14.99
C PRO A 4 -23.15 17.73 -14.26
N LEU A 5 -23.07 18.95 -14.79
CA LEU A 5 -22.35 20.06 -14.13
C LEU A 5 -23.01 20.44 -12.80
N LEU A 6 -24.34 20.48 -12.77
CA LEU A 6 -25.13 20.85 -11.60
C LEU A 6 -25.05 19.77 -10.51
N GLU A 7 -25.02 18.50 -10.91
CA GLU A 7 -24.82 17.37 -10.01
C GLU A 7 -23.38 17.30 -9.44
N GLY A 8 -22.37 17.57 -10.29
CA GLY A 8 -20.98 17.73 -9.85
C GLY A 8 -20.81 18.89 -8.85
N ALA A 9 -21.46 20.03 -9.10
CA ALA A 9 -21.45 21.17 -8.19
C ALA A 9 -22.08 20.84 -6.82
N LYS A 10 -23.23 20.17 -6.81
CA LYS A 10 -23.90 19.71 -5.57
C LYS A 10 -23.02 18.73 -4.77
N SER A 11 -22.40 17.78 -5.44
CA SER A 11 -21.50 16.81 -4.81
C SER A 11 -20.27 17.49 -4.18
N THR A 12 -19.74 18.50 -4.86
CA THR A 12 -18.59 19.28 -4.38
C THR A 12 -18.93 20.08 -3.11
N LEU A 13 -20.15 20.60 -2.97
CA LEU A 13 -20.58 21.34 -1.77
C LEU A 13 -20.51 20.47 -0.51
N VAL A 14 -20.92 19.20 -0.58
CA VAL A 14 -20.86 18.26 0.55
C VAL A 14 -19.42 18.00 0.97
N ILE A 15 -18.52 17.81 -0.01
CA ILE A 15 -17.09 17.64 0.24
C ILE A 15 -16.51 18.92 0.86
N GLY A 16 -16.83 20.09 0.31
CA GLY A 16 -16.36 21.38 0.81
C GLY A 16 -16.75 21.66 2.26
N ALA A 17 -18.00 21.38 2.63
CA ALA A 17 -18.47 21.50 4.02
C ALA A 17 -17.69 20.58 4.96
N THR A 18 -17.45 19.34 4.54
CA THR A 18 -16.69 18.34 5.31
C THR A 18 -15.25 18.80 5.54
N VAL A 19 -14.57 19.25 4.48
CA VAL A 19 -13.19 19.75 4.57
C VAL A 19 -13.10 21.02 5.44
N GLY A 20 -14.10 21.90 5.40
CA GLY A 20 -14.16 23.09 6.27
C GLY A 20 -14.22 22.74 7.75
N VAL A 21 -15.09 21.80 8.14
CA VAL A 21 -15.18 21.31 9.53
C VAL A 21 -13.87 20.65 9.96
N ILE A 22 -13.27 19.84 9.08
CA ILE A 22 -11.98 19.21 9.36
C ILE A 22 -10.86 20.23 9.48
N GLY A 23 -10.87 21.31 8.71
CA GLY A 23 -9.91 22.41 8.86
C GLY A 23 -9.95 23.01 10.27
N ILE A 24 -11.15 23.17 10.84
CA ILE A 24 -11.32 23.61 12.24
C ILE A 24 -10.76 22.57 13.20
N ILE A 25 -11.08 21.28 13.01
CA ILE A 25 -10.55 20.18 13.82
C ILE A 25 -9.02 20.15 13.78
N VAL A 26 -8.41 20.19 12.59
CA VAL A 26 -6.96 20.24 12.39
C VAL A 26 -6.35 21.45 13.08
N GLY A 27 -6.95 22.63 12.90
CA GLY A 27 -6.51 23.86 13.56
C GLY A 27 -6.53 23.73 15.09
N THR A 28 -7.61 23.18 15.67
CA THR A 28 -7.67 22.95 17.12
C THR A 28 -6.64 21.92 17.59
N ILE A 29 -6.41 20.84 16.84
CA ILE A 29 -5.44 19.80 17.17
C ILE A 29 -4.00 20.35 17.12
N GLN A 30 -3.69 21.22 16.16
CA GLN A 30 -2.38 21.87 16.05
C GLN A 30 -2.18 22.89 17.18
N LEU A 31 -3.17 23.74 17.47
CA LEU A 31 -3.08 24.76 18.52
C LEU A 31 -3.00 24.15 19.94
N THR A 32 -3.64 23.00 20.17
CA THR A 32 -3.61 22.31 21.47
C THR A 32 -2.38 21.41 21.65
N GLY A 33 -1.60 21.17 20.60
CA GLY A 33 -0.48 20.22 20.62
C GLY A 33 -0.90 18.74 20.73
N ILE A 34 -2.20 18.44 20.64
CA ILE A 34 -2.73 17.08 20.71
C ILE A 34 -2.22 16.21 19.55
N GLY A 35 -2.01 16.80 18.36
CA GLY A 35 -1.50 16.06 17.19
C GLY A 35 -0.10 15.49 17.40
N LEU A 36 0.75 16.19 18.17
CA LEU A 36 2.07 15.70 18.57
C LEU A 36 1.96 14.52 19.55
N LYS A 37 0.99 14.56 20.46
CA LYS A 37 0.74 13.44 21.38
C LYS A 37 0.28 12.18 20.67
N PHE A 38 -0.61 12.30 19.69
CA PHE A 38 -1.03 11.15 18.87
C PHE A 38 0.12 10.58 18.05
N SER A 39 0.97 11.45 17.49
CA SER A 39 2.16 11.01 16.78
C SER A 39 3.11 10.25 17.70
N GLN A 40 3.32 10.76 18.91
CA GLN A 40 4.15 10.09 19.91
C GLN A 40 3.57 8.74 20.36
N ILE A 41 2.25 8.64 20.55
CA ILE A 41 1.59 7.38 20.89
C ILE A 41 1.88 6.31 19.83
N ILE A 42 1.81 6.65 18.54
CA ILE A 42 2.10 5.71 17.45
C ILE A 42 3.59 5.32 17.48
N ILE A 43 4.49 6.28 17.65
CA ILE A 43 5.94 6.04 17.70
C ILE A 43 6.30 5.13 18.89
N ASP A 44 5.75 5.41 20.07
CA ASP A 44 6.00 4.64 21.30
C ASP A 44 5.45 3.22 21.17
N LEU A 45 4.21 3.05 20.69
CA LEU A 45 3.60 1.74 20.47
C LEU A 45 4.30 0.94 19.36
N SER A 46 4.92 1.62 18.40
CA SER A 46 5.70 0.97 17.34
C SER A 46 7.15 0.72 17.71
N PHE A 47 7.60 1.16 18.90
CA PHE A 47 8.99 1.13 19.33
C PHE A 47 9.95 1.78 18.33
N GLY A 48 9.47 2.76 17.55
CA GLY A 48 10.22 3.38 16.46
C GLY A 48 10.32 2.56 15.16
N TYR A 49 9.74 1.37 15.08
CA TYR A 49 9.75 0.56 13.86
C TYR A 49 8.65 1.00 12.90
N LEU A 50 9.04 1.61 11.78
CA LEU A 50 8.11 2.06 10.72
C LEU A 50 7.13 0.97 10.24
N PRO A 51 7.56 -0.29 9.96
CA PRO A 51 6.60 -1.33 9.54
C PRO A 51 5.49 -1.58 10.56
N LEU A 52 5.82 -1.52 11.86
CA LEU A 52 4.86 -1.71 12.94
C LEU A 52 3.93 -0.50 13.07
N ALA A 53 4.44 0.72 12.93
CA ALA A 53 3.61 1.92 12.90
C ALA A 53 2.58 1.89 11.75
N VAL A 54 3.00 1.51 10.54
CA VAL A 54 2.10 1.35 9.38
C VAL A 54 1.01 0.33 9.68
N LEU A 55 1.35 -0.80 10.31
CA LEU A 55 0.36 -1.81 10.72
C LEU A 55 -0.62 -1.28 11.77
N LEU A 56 -0.13 -0.61 12.82
CA LEU A 56 -0.96 -0.01 13.88
C LEU A 56 -1.92 1.03 13.31
N ILE A 57 -1.44 1.87 12.39
CA ILE A 57 -2.27 2.85 11.67
C ILE A 57 -3.31 2.16 10.81
N GLY A 58 -2.97 1.07 10.13
CA GLY A 58 -3.94 0.26 9.37
C GLY A 58 -5.06 -0.27 10.25
N ILE A 59 -4.73 -0.82 11.43
CA ILE A 59 -5.71 -1.30 12.40
C ILE A 59 -6.58 -0.14 12.92
N ALA A 60 -5.96 0.98 13.30
CA ALA A 60 -6.68 2.16 13.77
C ALA A 60 -7.63 2.70 12.69
N SER A 61 -7.16 2.78 11.44
CA SER A 61 -7.94 3.21 10.27
C SER A 61 -9.14 2.28 10.03
N LEU A 62 -8.93 0.96 10.13
CA LEU A 62 -10.01 -0.02 9.98
C LEU A 62 -11.08 0.19 11.07
N VAL A 63 -10.68 0.35 12.33
CA VAL A 63 -11.63 0.55 13.44
C VAL A 63 -12.38 1.88 13.30
N LEU A 64 -11.68 2.96 13.00
CA LEU A 64 -12.29 4.28 12.81
C LEU A 64 -13.18 4.34 11.56
N GLY A 65 -12.83 3.57 10.52
CA GLY A 65 -13.54 3.53 9.24
C GLY A 65 -14.82 2.68 9.27
N MET A 66 -14.98 1.78 10.24
CA MET A 66 -16.20 0.97 10.42
C MET A 66 -17.36 1.86 10.89
N GLY A 67 -18.12 2.41 9.94
CA GLY A 67 -19.34 3.17 10.22
C GLY A 67 -19.36 4.61 9.69
N VAL A 68 -18.31 5.04 8.98
CA VAL A 68 -18.24 6.36 8.35
C VAL A 68 -17.91 6.24 6.85
N PRO A 69 -18.27 7.24 6.02
CA PRO A 69 -17.83 7.27 4.62
C PRO A 69 -16.29 7.29 4.51
N VAL A 70 -15.75 6.67 3.46
CA VAL A 70 -14.30 6.62 3.17
C VAL A 70 -13.64 7.99 3.24
N THR A 71 -14.30 9.01 2.67
CA THR A 71 -13.79 10.39 2.70
C THR A 71 -13.58 10.88 4.13
N ALA A 72 -14.50 10.58 5.05
CA ALA A 72 -14.37 10.94 6.45
C ALA A 72 -13.30 10.09 7.15
N ALA A 73 -13.24 8.78 6.89
CA ALA A 73 -12.21 7.88 7.44
C ALA A 73 -10.79 8.34 7.07
N TYR A 74 -10.57 8.70 5.80
CA TYR A 74 -9.31 9.27 5.33
C TYR A 74 -8.96 10.54 6.11
N LEU A 75 -9.89 11.48 6.19
CA LEU A 75 -9.62 12.77 6.80
C LEU A 75 -9.32 12.63 8.31
N ILE A 76 -10.10 11.84 9.05
CA ILE A 76 -9.84 11.58 10.48
C ILE A 76 -8.46 10.94 10.66
N THR A 77 -8.14 9.90 9.90
CA THR A 77 -6.88 9.18 10.03
C THR A 77 -5.69 10.06 9.61
N ALA A 78 -5.86 10.89 8.58
CA ALA A 78 -4.79 11.74 8.07
C ALA A 78 -4.31 12.75 9.11
N VAL A 79 -5.26 13.35 9.84
CA VAL A 79 -4.96 14.31 10.91
C VAL A 79 -4.18 13.69 12.06
N LEU A 80 -4.39 12.40 12.33
CA LEU A 80 -3.75 11.69 13.44
C LEU A 80 -2.42 11.03 13.06
N ALA A 81 -2.31 10.50 11.84
CA ALA A 81 -1.21 9.60 11.46
C ALA A 81 -0.18 10.21 10.51
N VAL A 82 -0.53 11.20 9.67
CA VAL A 82 0.38 11.70 8.63
C VAL A 82 1.65 12.32 9.22
N GLY A 83 1.52 13.09 10.30
CA GLY A 83 2.68 13.70 10.97
C GLY A 83 3.66 12.64 11.47
N ALA A 84 3.14 11.64 12.19
CA ALA A 84 3.92 10.51 12.70
C ALA A 84 4.63 9.73 11.58
N LEU A 85 3.88 9.37 10.52
CA LEU A 85 4.43 8.65 9.38
C LEU A 85 5.51 9.46 8.66
N THR A 86 5.29 10.76 8.46
CA THR A 86 6.25 11.62 7.74
C THR A 86 7.56 11.70 8.52
N ASP A 87 7.48 11.84 9.85
CA ASP A 87 8.65 11.87 10.71
C ASP A 87 9.38 10.52 10.73
N MET A 88 8.66 9.41 10.93
CA MET A 88 9.27 8.07 10.93
C MET A 88 9.86 7.68 9.57
N ILE A 89 9.23 8.07 8.46
CA ILE A 89 9.79 7.89 7.11
C ILE A 89 11.07 8.70 6.96
N ALA A 90 11.09 9.95 7.44
CA ALA A 90 12.29 10.79 7.38
C ALA A 90 13.45 10.19 8.20
N GLN A 91 13.16 9.73 9.43
CA GLN A 91 14.12 9.07 10.30
C GLN A 91 14.66 7.79 9.65
N MET A 92 13.80 6.99 9.03
CA MET A 92 14.22 5.74 8.42
C MET A 92 15.04 5.94 7.13
N GLN A 93 14.67 6.89 6.28
CA GLN A 93 15.33 7.09 4.98
C GLN A 93 16.61 7.93 5.09
N TRP A 94 16.63 8.91 5.99
CA TRP A 94 17.72 9.90 6.09
C TRP A 94 18.35 10.00 7.48
N GLY A 95 17.88 9.24 8.47
CA GLY A 95 18.46 9.25 9.82
C GLY A 95 18.19 10.53 10.62
N VAL A 96 17.28 11.39 10.15
CA VAL A 96 16.95 12.68 10.76
C VAL A 96 15.44 12.83 10.95
N THR A 97 15.05 13.60 11.96
CA THR A 97 13.65 13.99 12.16
C THR A 97 13.18 14.96 11.07
N LEU A 98 11.87 15.07 10.89
CA LEU A 98 11.26 16.04 9.97
C LEU A 98 11.59 17.48 10.36
N TYR A 99 11.80 17.76 11.65
CA TYR A 99 12.21 19.07 12.14
C TYR A 99 13.65 19.39 11.70
N GLU A 100 14.58 18.48 11.92
CA GLU A 100 15.98 18.62 11.50
C GLU A 100 16.11 18.70 9.98
N LEU A 101 15.28 17.95 9.24
CA LEU A 101 15.25 18.01 7.78
C LEU A 101 14.80 19.38 7.26
N LYS A 102 13.97 20.11 8.02
CA LYS A 102 13.47 21.45 7.66
C LYS A 102 14.42 22.58 8.04
N GLN A 103 15.21 22.44 9.10
CA GLN A 103 16.09 23.51 9.60
C GLN A 103 16.98 24.16 8.52
N PRO A 104 17.65 23.41 7.61
CA PRO A 104 18.49 24.02 6.60
C PRO A 104 17.72 24.93 5.63
N LEU A 105 16.42 24.71 5.44
CA LEU A 105 15.60 25.49 4.51
C LEU A 105 15.45 26.96 4.94
N GLU A 106 15.60 27.26 6.23
CA GLU A 106 15.47 28.63 6.76
C GLU A 106 16.55 29.58 6.22
N ASN A 107 17.73 29.02 5.88
CA ASN A 107 18.90 29.78 5.46
C ASN A 107 19.19 29.66 3.95
N LEU A 108 18.41 28.86 3.22
CA LEU A 108 18.59 28.60 1.79
C LEU A 108 17.58 29.39 0.95
N MET A 109 18.01 29.84 -0.21
CA MET A 109 17.08 30.43 -1.19
C MET A 109 16.35 29.32 -1.94
N PRO A 110 15.10 29.56 -2.39
CA PRO A 110 14.30 28.54 -3.10
C PRO A 110 14.95 27.99 -4.39
N TRP A 111 15.85 28.77 -4.99
CA TRP A 111 16.57 28.43 -6.23
C TRP A 111 17.84 27.61 -5.98
N ASP A 112 18.25 27.43 -4.72
CA ASP A 112 19.44 26.66 -4.38
C ASP A 112 19.18 25.17 -4.59
N ALA A 113 20.14 24.46 -5.20
CA ALA A 113 20.01 23.03 -5.46
C ALA A 113 19.75 22.22 -4.17
N ALA A 114 20.35 22.63 -3.05
CA ALA A 114 20.12 22.03 -1.74
C ALA A 114 18.68 22.24 -1.23
N TYR A 115 18.10 23.43 -1.44
CA TYR A 115 16.71 23.73 -1.08
C TYR A 115 15.76 22.80 -1.84
N VAL A 116 15.96 22.67 -3.15
CA VAL A 116 15.14 21.81 -4.01
C VAL A 116 15.24 20.35 -3.60
N ALA A 117 16.46 19.86 -3.31
CA ALA A 117 16.69 18.49 -2.87
C ALA A 117 15.95 18.19 -1.54
N ILE A 118 16.12 19.02 -0.52
CA ILE A 118 15.47 18.84 0.79
C ILE A 118 13.95 18.96 0.66
N SER A 119 13.46 19.95 -0.10
CA SER A 119 12.02 20.12 -0.34
C SER A 119 11.41 18.91 -1.05
N SER A 120 12.16 18.27 -1.96
CA SER A 120 11.72 17.05 -2.66
C SER A 120 11.65 15.84 -1.72
N GLN A 121 12.58 15.70 -0.78
CA GLN A 121 12.57 14.65 0.25
C GLN A 121 11.36 14.78 1.18
N ILE A 122 11.12 16.00 1.68
CA ILE A 122 9.95 16.31 2.50
C ILE A 122 8.66 16.06 1.71
N GLY A 123 8.61 16.53 0.46
CA GLY A 123 7.46 16.34 -0.43
C GLY A 123 7.15 14.86 -0.64
N TRP A 124 8.17 14.03 -0.91
CA TRP A 124 7.98 12.59 -1.07
C TRP A 124 7.49 11.93 0.22
N ALA A 125 8.12 12.20 1.37
CA ALA A 125 7.72 11.60 2.65
C ALA A 125 6.28 11.98 3.04
N LEU A 126 5.88 13.22 2.74
CA LEU A 126 4.52 13.70 2.98
C LEU A 126 3.51 13.00 2.06
N ILE A 127 3.81 12.90 0.76
CA ILE A 127 2.96 12.19 -0.20
C ILE A 127 2.84 10.71 0.19
N ALA A 128 3.94 10.04 0.54
CA ALA A 128 3.95 8.66 0.99
C ALA A 128 3.05 8.46 2.21
N SER A 129 3.16 9.33 3.21
CA SER A 129 2.33 9.30 4.42
C SER A 129 0.84 9.46 4.10
N HIS A 130 0.49 10.41 3.23
CA HIS A 130 -0.90 10.59 2.80
C HIS A 130 -1.40 9.39 1.99
N MET A 131 -0.57 8.80 1.13
CA MET A 131 -0.95 7.62 0.33
C MET A 131 -1.16 6.38 1.21
N ILE A 132 -0.33 6.18 2.24
CA ILE A 132 -0.53 5.13 3.25
C ILE A 132 -1.91 5.25 3.89
N VAL A 133 -2.24 6.44 4.41
CA VAL A 133 -3.50 6.68 5.10
C VAL A 133 -4.69 6.62 4.15
N TYR A 134 -4.57 7.21 2.96
CA TYR A 134 -5.59 7.16 1.92
C TYR A 134 -5.90 5.71 1.53
N TRP A 135 -4.87 4.88 1.39
CA TRP A 135 -5.02 3.50 1.00
C TRP A 135 -5.70 2.67 2.09
N PHE A 136 -5.29 2.83 3.36
CA PHE A 136 -5.96 2.17 4.48
C PHE A 136 -7.38 2.66 4.75
N SER A 137 -7.72 3.90 4.36
CA SER A 137 -9.10 4.40 4.50
C SER A 137 -10.10 3.65 3.62
N GLN A 138 -9.62 2.89 2.62
CA GLN A 138 -10.46 2.04 1.78
C GLN A 138 -10.78 0.69 2.43
N ASP A 139 -10.10 0.33 3.51
CA ASP A 139 -10.12 -1.02 4.07
C ASP A 139 -11.49 -1.41 4.66
N SER A 140 -12.16 -0.46 5.32
CA SER A 140 -13.49 -0.70 5.89
C SER A 140 -14.54 -1.01 4.81
N ASN A 141 -14.36 -0.53 3.58
CA ASN A 141 -15.28 -0.78 2.47
C ASN A 141 -15.17 -2.19 1.88
N ILE A 142 -14.09 -2.93 2.18
CA ILE A 142 -13.85 -4.26 1.63
C ILE A 142 -13.79 -5.36 2.70
N THR A 143 -13.67 -4.99 3.96
CA THR A 143 -13.57 -5.92 5.08
C THR A 143 -14.93 -6.24 5.70
N PRO A 144 -15.32 -7.53 5.82
CA PRO A 144 -16.48 -7.94 6.61
C PRO A 144 -16.35 -7.49 8.08
N PRO A 145 -17.42 -7.00 8.74
CA PRO A 145 -18.82 -7.10 8.35
C PRO A 145 -19.34 -5.92 7.51
N VAL A 146 -18.53 -4.91 7.18
CA VAL A 146 -19.02 -3.66 6.59
C VAL A 146 -19.08 -3.70 5.06
N CYS A 147 -18.28 -4.52 4.38
CA CYS A 147 -18.07 -4.58 2.91
C CYS A 147 -19.30 -4.42 1.98
N VAL A 148 -19.85 -3.20 1.88
CA VAL A 148 -21.17 -2.89 1.30
C VAL A 148 -21.22 -3.25 -0.18
N ALA A 149 -20.14 -2.96 -0.93
CA ALA A 149 -20.08 -3.24 -2.37
C ALA A 149 -20.18 -4.74 -2.67
N ALA A 150 -19.49 -5.58 -1.88
CA ALA A 150 -19.54 -7.03 -2.04
C ALA A 150 -20.93 -7.59 -1.70
N TYR A 151 -21.59 -7.06 -0.65
CA TYR A 151 -22.94 -7.48 -0.28
C TYR A 151 -24.01 -7.03 -1.28
N ALA A 152 -23.88 -5.82 -1.84
CA ALA A 152 -24.75 -5.36 -2.92
C ALA A 152 -24.58 -6.25 -4.17
N GLY A 153 -23.33 -6.58 -4.54
CA GLY A 153 -23.04 -7.53 -5.61
C GLY A 153 -23.62 -8.92 -5.35
N ALA A 154 -23.53 -9.40 -4.10
CA ALA A 154 -24.10 -10.68 -3.69
C ALA A 154 -25.63 -10.72 -3.85
N ALA A 155 -26.32 -9.63 -3.48
CA ALA A 155 -27.77 -9.50 -3.63
C ALA A 155 -28.22 -9.53 -5.10
N ILE A 156 -27.46 -8.91 -6.00
CA ILE A 156 -27.73 -8.95 -7.45
C ILE A 156 -27.46 -10.36 -8.00
N ALA A 157 -26.37 -11.00 -7.57
CA ALA A 157 -25.97 -12.33 -8.03
C ALA A 157 -26.72 -13.50 -7.38
N GLY A 158 -27.58 -13.24 -6.38
CA GLY A 158 -28.29 -14.28 -5.63
C GLY A 158 -27.39 -15.19 -4.80
N SER A 159 -26.21 -14.69 -4.39
CA SER A 159 -25.23 -15.46 -3.61
C SER A 159 -25.24 -15.03 -2.13
N ASP A 160 -24.71 -15.89 -1.25
CA ASP A 160 -24.63 -15.60 0.18
C ASP A 160 -23.71 -14.37 0.44
N PRO A 161 -24.22 -13.28 1.05
CA PRO A 161 -23.44 -12.06 1.25
C PRO A 161 -22.19 -12.29 2.11
N TRP A 162 -22.30 -13.10 3.16
CA TRP A 162 -21.19 -13.35 4.08
C TRP A 162 -20.01 -14.04 3.38
N LYS A 163 -20.27 -15.14 2.66
CA LYS A 163 -19.26 -15.84 1.85
C LYS A 163 -18.69 -14.95 0.75
N THR A 164 -19.53 -14.14 0.12
CA THR A 164 -19.10 -13.20 -0.93
C THR A 164 -18.16 -12.13 -0.37
N GLY A 165 -18.47 -11.57 0.81
CA GLY A 165 -17.61 -10.61 1.50
C GLY A 165 -16.25 -11.18 1.87
N TRP A 166 -16.20 -12.37 2.48
CA TRP A 166 -14.93 -13.04 2.78
C TRP A 166 -14.13 -13.40 1.53
N THR A 167 -14.82 -13.76 0.45
CA THR A 167 -14.16 -14.02 -0.84
C THR A 167 -13.56 -12.73 -1.39
N ALA A 168 -14.33 -11.65 -1.46
CA ALA A 168 -13.87 -10.34 -1.91
C ALA A 168 -12.66 -9.84 -1.09
N PHE A 169 -12.73 -10.00 0.24
CA PHE A 169 -11.62 -9.69 1.14
C PHE A 169 -10.35 -10.48 0.81
N LYS A 170 -10.48 -11.77 0.49
CA LYS A 170 -9.34 -12.61 0.06
C LYS A 170 -8.69 -12.06 -1.23
N PHE A 171 -9.47 -11.58 -2.20
CA PHE A 171 -8.96 -10.91 -3.41
C PHE A 171 -8.30 -9.56 -3.10
N ALA A 172 -8.82 -8.84 -2.11
CA ALA A 172 -8.40 -7.49 -1.79
C ALA A 172 -7.11 -7.39 -0.97
N LYS A 173 -6.46 -8.51 -0.60
CA LYS A 173 -5.29 -8.51 0.29
C LYS A 173 -4.14 -7.61 -0.16
N MET A 174 -4.06 -7.26 -1.45
CA MET A 174 -3.06 -6.31 -1.95
C MET A 174 -3.21 -4.92 -1.30
N LEU A 175 -4.41 -4.62 -0.78
CA LEU A 175 -4.69 -3.42 -0.02
C LEU A 175 -3.75 -3.28 1.20
N TYR A 176 -3.34 -4.38 1.81
CA TYR A 176 -2.44 -4.34 2.97
C TYR A 176 -0.97 -4.22 2.60
N VAL A 177 -0.59 -4.49 1.35
CA VAL A 177 0.81 -4.41 0.90
C VAL A 177 1.13 -3.01 0.35
N GLY A 178 0.17 -2.38 -0.33
CA GLY A 178 0.32 -1.03 -0.90
C GLY A 178 0.92 0.02 0.05
N PRO A 179 0.46 0.13 1.31
CA PRO A 179 1.01 1.07 2.30
C PRO A 179 2.49 0.86 2.58
N PHE A 180 2.95 -0.38 2.64
CA PHE A 180 4.37 -0.68 2.78
C PHE A 180 5.13 -0.29 1.51
N LEU A 181 4.59 -0.53 0.32
CA LEU A 181 5.23 -0.07 -0.92
C LEU A 181 5.39 1.45 -0.96
N PHE A 182 4.41 2.23 -0.47
CA PHE A 182 4.54 3.68 -0.35
C PHE A 182 5.63 4.11 0.63
N ALA A 183 5.78 3.41 1.76
CA ALA A 183 6.78 3.72 2.79
C ALA A 183 8.22 3.34 2.39
N PHE A 184 8.39 2.19 1.73
CA PHE A 184 9.70 1.56 1.53
C PHE A 184 10.24 1.64 0.10
N SER A 185 9.40 1.98 -0.90
CA SER A 185 9.78 1.96 -2.32
C SER A 185 9.60 3.34 -2.96
N PRO A 186 10.63 4.21 -2.94
CA PRO A 186 10.56 5.56 -3.51
C PRO A 186 10.11 5.61 -4.98
N GLY A 187 10.50 4.62 -5.79
CA GLY A 187 10.10 4.52 -7.19
C GLY A 187 8.61 4.24 -7.42
N PHE A 188 7.89 3.73 -6.42
CA PHE A 188 6.45 3.48 -6.54
C PHE A 188 5.65 4.79 -6.63
N LEU A 189 6.07 5.83 -5.90
CA LEU A 189 5.44 7.17 -5.91
C LEU A 189 6.00 8.11 -6.98
N LEU A 190 6.64 7.57 -8.02
CA LEU A 190 7.20 8.36 -9.10
C LEU A 190 8.13 9.46 -8.60
N GLY A 191 8.90 9.21 -7.53
CA GLY A 191 9.90 10.13 -6.97
C GLY A 191 10.92 10.69 -7.98
N GLY A 192 10.89 10.21 -9.22
CA GLY A 192 11.02 11.08 -10.40
C GLY A 192 12.12 10.66 -11.36
N PRO A 193 12.21 11.29 -12.53
CA PRO A 193 13.44 11.50 -13.29
C PRO A 193 14.18 12.75 -12.79
N GLY A 194 15.35 12.58 -12.18
CA GLY A 194 16.38 13.64 -12.16
C GLY A 194 16.56 14.49 -10.89
N PHE A 195 15.90 14.19 -9.76
CA PHE A 195 16.19 14.88 -8.49
C PHE A 195 16.25 13.97 -7.25
N ILE A 196 15.45 12.90 -7.18
CA ILE A 196 15.53 11.87 -6.10
C ILE A 196 16.02 10.53 -6.65
N MET A 197 15.50 10.14 -7.81
CA MET A 197 15.97 8.95 -8.52
C MET A 197 16.00 9.19 -10.04
N PRO A 198 16.69 8.34 -10.82
CA PRO A 198 16.65 8.40 -12.26
C PRO A 198 15.49 7.57 -12.83
N TRP A 199 14.98 7.96 -14.01
CA TRP A 199 13.77 7.36 -14.62
C TRP A 199 13.83 5.84 -14.79
N TYR A 200 15.01 5.28 -15.06
CA TYR A 200 15.18 3.85 -15.26
C TYR A 200 14.93 3.04 -13.99
N GLN A 201 15.23 3.61 -12.81
CA GLN A 201 14.93 2.98 -11.52
C GLN A 201 13.45 3.08 -11.16
N VAL A 202 12.77 4.17 -11.56
CA VAL A 202 11.31 4.26 -11.45
C VAL A 202 10.68 3.15 -12.29
N ALA A 203 11.09 3.03 -13.56
CA ALA A 203 10.57 2.03 -14.48
C ALA A 203 10.82 0.60 -13.97
N SER A 204 12.03 0.31 -13.46
CA SER A 204 12.34 -1.01 -12.89
C SER A 204 11.49 -1.30 -11.64
N THR A 205 11.31 -0.32 -10.75
CA THR A 205 10.46 -0.46 -9.55
C THR A 205 9.01 -0.77 -9.91
N TRP A 206 8.45 -0.08 -10.90
CA TRP A 206 7.09 -0.37 -11.35
C TRP A 206 6.97 -1.76 -11.99
N PHE A 207 7.95 -2.13 -12.81
CA PHE A 207 7.98 -3.45 -13.43
C PHE A 207 8.03 -4.57 -12.37
N THR A 208 8.88 -4.43 -11.35
CA THR A 208 9.02 -5.44 -10.29
C THR A 208 7.81 -5.48 -9.37
N ILE A 209 7.19 -4.33 -9.06
CA ILE A 209 5.94 -4.28 -8.28
C ILE A 209 4.78 -4.93 -9.06
N ILE A 210 4.69 -4.75 -10.38
CA ILE A 210 3.67 -5.43 -11.21
C ILE A 210 3.86 -6.96 -11.12
N LEU A 211 5.09 -7.45 -11.31
CA LEU A 211 5.38 -8.88 -11.19
C LEU A 211 5.15 -9.40 -9.76
N GLY A 212 5.55 -8.62 -8.76
CA GLY A 212 5.33 -8.90 -7.34
C GLY A 212 3.84 -9.01 -7.01
N THR A 213 3.00 -8.17 -7.63
CA THR A 213 1.54 -8.21 -7.47
C THR A 213 0.96 -9.49 -8.07
N ILE A 214 1.44 -9.93 -9.23
CA ILE A 214 1.02 -11.20 -9.84
C ILE A 214 1.46 -12.39 -8.97
N ALA A 215 2.70 -12.38 -8.47
CA ALA A 215 3.21 -13.38 -7.55
C ALA A 215 2.41 -13.42 -6.23
N PHE A 216 2.07 -12.24 -5.68
CA PHE A 216 1.30 -12.11 -4.45
C PHE A 216 -0.16 -12.56 -4.63
N GLY A 217 -0.77 -12.25 -5.77
CA GLY A 217 -2.08 -12.80 -6.15
C GLY A 217 -2.04 -14.32 -6.18
N SER A 218 -0.98 -14.89 -6.77
CA SER A 218 -0.77 -16.35 -6.83
C SER A 218 -0.61 -16.97 -5.44
N LEU A 219 0.17 -16.32 -4.58
CA LEU A 219 0.40 -16.70 -3.19
C LEU A 219 -0.89 -16.70 -2.35
N THR A 220 -1.65 -15.62 -2.43
CA THR A 220 -2.86 -15.43 -1.60
C THR A 220 -4.02 -16.31 -2.08
N MET A 221 -4.06 -16.64 -3.37
CA MET A 221 -5.06 -17.54 -3.93
C MET A 221 -4.70 -19.01 -3.81
N GLY A 222 -3.41 -19.36 -3.78
CA GLY A 222 -2.95 -20.74 -3.92
C GLY A 222 -3.17 -21.27 -5.34
N TYR A 223 -3.23 -20.37 -6.33
CA TYR A 223 -3.51 -20.69 -7.72
C TYR A 223 -2.78 -19.71 -8.62
N PHE A 224 -2.18 -20.20 -9.70
CA PHE A 224 -1.56 -19.35 -10.72
C PHE A 224 -2.02 -19.70 -12.13
N LEU A 225 -1.39 -20.70 -12.77
CA LEU A 225 -1.94 -21.36 -13.97
C LEU A 225 -2.74 -22.61 -13.59
N CYS A 226 -2.34 -23.26 -12.50
CA CYS A 226 -3.03 -24.37 -11.85
C CYS A 226 -2.87 -24.24 -10.31
N PRO A 227 -3.52 -25.10 -9.51
CA PRO A 227 -3.37 -25.08 -8.05
C PRO A 227 -1.91 -25.26 -7.63
N THR A 228 -1.43 -24.35 -6.77
CA THR A 228 -0.03 -24.34 -6.33
C THR A 228 0.24 -25.48 -5.36
N THR A 229 1.34 -26.21 -5.55
CA THR A 229 1.86 -27.10 -4.50
C THR A 229 2.45 -26.28 -3.35
N VAL A 230 2.69 -26.91 -2.19
CA VAL A 230 3.36 -26.24 -1.06
C VAL A 230 4.72 -25.66 -1.46
N LEU A 231 5.49 -26.38 -2.30
CA LEU A 231 6.78 -25.89 -2.79
C LEU A 231 6.61 -24.67 -3.71
N GLU A 232 5.72 -24.74 -4.72
CA GLU A 232 5.41 -23.61 -5.60
C GLU A 232 4.92 -22.40 -4.81
N TRP A 233 4.11 -22.65 -3.77
CA TRP A 233 3.58 -21.62 -2.88
C TRP A 233 4.69 -20.93 -2.07
N ILE A 234 5.64 -21.69 -1.51
CA ILE A 234 6.82 -21.15 -0.81
C ILE A 234 7.70 -20.34 -1.78
N ILE A 235 7.93 -20.85 -3.00
CA ILE A 235 8.72 -20.13 -4.01
C ILE A 235 8.01 -18.82 -4.43
N CYS A 236 6.70 -18.85 -4.62
CA CYS A 236 5.90 -17.63 -4.84
C CYS A 236 6.01 -16.66 -3.67
N ALA A 237 5.98 -17.13 -2.42
CA ALA A 237 6.14 -16.28 -1.24
C ALA A 237 7.50 -15.56 -1.25
N MET A 238 8.58 -16.30 -1.53
CA MET A 238 9.93 -15.73 -1.64
C MET A 238 10.02 -14.73 -2.80
N ALA A 239 9.47 -15.09 -3.98
CA ALA A 239 9.43 -14.19 -5.13
C ALA A 239 8.70 -12.88 -4.80
N THR A 240 7.53 -12.96 -4.16
CA THR A 240 6.78 -11.78 -3.73
C THR A 240 7.58 -10.90 -2.78
N LEU A 241 8.20 -11.48 -1.74
CA LEU A 241 8.97 -10.72 -0.75
C LEU A 241 10.16 -9.99 -1.40
N LEU A 242 10.90 -10.68 -2.27
CA LEU A 242 12.05 -10.09 -2.95
C LEU A 242 11.66 -9.00 -3.96
N LEU A 243 10.57 -9.21 -4.72
CA LEU A 243 10.10 -8.25 -5.72
C LEU A 243 9.50 -6.98 -5.09
N PHE A 244 8.84 -7.09 -3.94
CA PHE A 244 8.30 -5.92 -3.23
C PHE A 244 9.33 -5.20 -2.36
N PHE A 245 10.19 -5.97 -1.68
CA PHE A 245 11.13 -5.44 -0.70
C PHE A 245 12.54 -5.98 -0.95
N PRO A 246 13.22 -5.55 -2.03
CA PRO A 246 14.54 -6.06 -2.38
C PRO A 246 15.58 -5.83 -1.27
N LYS A 247 15.42 -4.74 -0.50
CA LYS A 247 16.28 -4.44 0.66
C LYS A 247 16.19 -5.49 1.77
N ILE A 248 15.19 -6.37 1.80
CA ILE A 248 15.06 -7.39 2.86
C ILE A 248 16.28 -8.32 2.94
N VAL A 249 17.00 -8.51 1.82
CA VAL A 249 18.23 -9.31 1.78
C VAL A 249 19.33 -8.70 2.65
N HIS A 250 19.47 -7.38 2.61
CA HIS A 250 20.40 -6.65 3.48
C HIS A 250 20.03 -6.84 4.96
N TRP A 251 18.74 -6.79 5.31
CA TRP A 251 18.29 -6.96 6.69
C TRP A 251 18.45 -8.41 7.19
N ALA A 252 18.22 -9.40 6.33
CA ALA A 252 18.24 -10.81 6.71
C ALA A 252 19.64 -11.41 6.72
N VAL A 253 20.49 -11.02 5.76
CA VAL A 253 21.80 -11.66 5.52
C VAL A 253 22.97 -10.69 5.76
N GLY A 254 22.71 -9.38 5.91
CA GLY A 254 23.76 -8.37 6.09
C GLY A 254 24.56 -8.07 4.81
N ILE A 255 24.09 -8.55 3.65
CA ILE A 255 24.76 -8.34 2.36
C ILE A 255 24.03 -7.25 1.59
N ASP A 256 24.73 -6.18 1.23
CA ASP A 256 24.20 -5.12 0.37
C ASP A 256 24.34 -5.52 -1.10
N LEU A 257 23.26 -6.08 -1.66
CA LEU A 257 23.17 -6.44 -3.07
C LEU A 257 22.50 -5.31 -3.86
N PRO A 258 22.97 -5.00 -5.09
CA PRO A 258 22.26 -4.08 -5.96
C PRO A 258 20.81 -4.52 -6.16
N THR A 259 19.86 -3.58 -6.06
CA THR A 259 18.42 -3.84 -6.20
C THR A 259 18.09 -4.69 -7.43
N LEU A 260 18.72 -4.40 -8.57
CA LEU A 260 18.53 -5.12 -9.83
C LEU A 260 18.87 -6.62 -9.73
N VAL A 261 19.87 -6.98 -8.93
CA VAL A 261 20.27 -8.38 -8.72
C VAL A 261 19.19 -9.11 -7.91
N VAL A 262 18.70 -8.47 -6.85
CA VAL A 262 17.62 -9.03 -6.03
C VAL A 262 16.33 -9.17 -6.84
N ASP A 263 16.01 -8.16 -7.64
CA ASP A 263 14.88 -8.19 -8.57
C ASP A 263 15.02 -9.34 -9.57
N ALA A 264 16.19 -9.54 -10.16
CA ALA A 264 16.46 -10.64 -11.08
C ALA A 264 16.27 -12.01 -10.43
N VAL A 265 16.69 -12.17 -9.16
CA VAL A 265 16.44 -13.39 -8.38
C VAL A 265 14.93 -13.58 -8.16
N GLY A 266 14.21 -12.54 -7.74
CA GLY A 266 12.75 -12.59 -7.56
C GLY A 266 12.00 -12.97 -8.83
N ILE A 267 12.38 -12.37 -9.97
CA ILE A 267 11.84 -12.70 -11.30
C ILE A 267 12.17 -14.15 -11.65
N GLY A 268 13.40 -14.59 -11.41
CA GLY A 268 13.83 -15.97 -11.64
C GLY A 268 13.01 -17.00 -10.86
N LEU A 269 12.72 -16.73 -9.58
CA LEU A 269 11.86 -17.58 -8.75
C LEU A 269 10.42 -17.63 -9.29
N TRP A 270 9.86 -16.49 -9.71
CA TRP A 270 8.52 -16.45 -10.30
C TRP A 270 8.46 -17.22 -11.64
N ILE A 271 9.47 -17.07 -12.49
CA ILE A 271 9.62 -17.83 -13.75
C ILE A 271 9.80 -19.33 -13.48
N MET A 272 10.52 -19.71 -12.43
CA MET A 272 10.67 -21.10 -12.03
C MET A 272 9.30 -21.73 -11.72
N VAL A 273 8.43 -21.03 -10.98
CA VAL A 273 7.06 -21.51 -10.72
C VAL A 273 6.25 -21.63 -12.01
N LEU A 274 6.37 -20.68 -12.95
CA LEU A 274 5.75 -20.79 -14.28
C LEU A 274 6.14 -22.08 -14.99
N PHE A 275 7.44 -22.43 -15.01
CA PHE A 275 7.91 -23.66 -15.65
C PHE A 275 7.46 -24.92 -14.91
N MET A 276 7.51 -24.92 -13.57
CA MET A 276 7.00 -26.03 -12.76
C MET A 276 5.52 -26.30 -13.06
N GLN A 277 4.70 -25.26 -13.15
CA GLN A 277 3.27 -25.42 -13.45
C GLN A 277 3.03 -25.85 -14.89
N LYS A 278 3.74 -25.28 -15.88
CA LYS A 278 3.64 -25.74 -17.28
C LYS A 278 4.01 -27.21 -17.45
N THR A 279 5.06 -27.68 -16.77
CA THR A 279 5.44 -29.10 -16.82
C THR A 279 4.42 -30.01 -16.13
N ARG A 280 3.80 -29.57 -15.04
CA ARG A 280 2.69 -30.30 -14.38
C ARG A 280 1.44 -30.35 -15.25
N ILE A 281 1.03 -29.24 -15.84
CA ILE A 281 -0.12 -29.17 -16.75
C ILE A 281 0.11 -30.07 -17.97
N ARG A 282 1.33 -30.12 -18.51
CA ARG A 282 1.66 -31.04 -19.60
C ARG A 282 1.52 -32.51 -19.21
N LYS A 283 1.79 -32.87 -17.94
CA LYS A 283 1.64 -34.23 -17.42
C LYS A 283 0.18 -34.56 -17.06
N ASN A 284 -0.57 -33.57 -16.58
CA ASN A 284 -1.97 -33.70 -16.22
C ASN A 284 -2.75 -32.43 -16.65
N PRO A 285 -3.36 -32.44 -17.85
CA PRO A 285 -4.12 -31.30 -18.38
C PRO A 285 -5.34 -30.91 -17.54
N ASP A 286 -5.91 -31.85 -16.78
CA ASP A 286 -7.12 -31.66 -15.98
C ASP A 286 -6.91 -30.65 -14.84
N LEU A 287 -5.65 -30.36 -14.49
CA LEU A 287 -5.27 -29.36 -13.49
C LEU A 287 -5.71 -27.92 -13.83
N THR A 288 -6.11 -27.66 -15.08
CA THR A 288 -6.62 -26.36 -15.53
C THR A 288 -8.15 -26.28 -15.55
N LEU A 289 -8.85 -27.38 -15.27
CA LEU A 289 -10.30 -27.40 -15.28
C LEU A 289 -10.86 -26.61 -14.08
N PRO A 290 -12.03 -25.95 -14.24
CA PRO A 290 -12.70 -25.29 -13.14
C PRO A 290 -13.00 -26.28 -12.01
N VAL A 291 -12.81 -25.85 -10.76
CA VAL A 291 -13.01 -26.67 -9.53
C VAL A 291 -14.39 -27.36 -9.45
N ALA A 292 -15.38 -26.89 -10.21
CA ALA A 292 -16.74 -27.41 -10.25
C ALA A 292 -17.00 -28.53 -11.29
N GLN A 293 -16.03 -28.90 -12.13
CA GLN A 293 -16.17 -30.03 -13.05
C GLN A 293 -15.09 -31.07 -12.74
N PRO A 294 -15.39 -32.11 -11.92
CA PRO A 294 -14.57 -33.31 -11.91
C PRO A 294 -14.67 -33.93 -13.32
N SER A 295 -13.54 -34.37 -13.87
CA SER A 295 -13.46 -35.08 -15.14
C SER A 295 -14.54 -36.17 -15.22
N GLU A 296 -15.39 -36.16 -16.26
CA GLU A 296 -16.33 -37.25 -16.58
C GLU A 296 -15.63 -38.56 -17.00
N VAL A 297 -14.33 -38.69 -16.73
CA VAL A 297 -13.52 -39.84 -17.10
C VAL A 297 -12.75 -40.30 -15.87
N ALA A 298 -13.39 -41.14 -15.08
CA ALA A 298 -12.78 -42.08 -14.16
C ALA A 298 -13.60 -43.38 -14.14
#